data_AF-A0A8H5UK09-F1
#
_entry.id   AF-A0A8H5UK09-F1
#
_cell.length_a   1.000
_cell.length_b   1.000
_cell.length_c   1.000
_cell.angle_alpha   90.00
_cell.angle_beta   90.00
_cell.angle_gamma   90.00
#
_symmetry.space_group_name_H-M   'P 1'
#
loop_
_entity.id
_entity.type
_entity.pdbx_description
1 polymer ?
#
loop_
_entity_poly.entity_id
_entity_poly.type
_entity_poly.pdbx_seq_one_letter_code
_entity_poly.pdbx_strand_id
1 'polypeptide(L)'
;MEETLADIRLVGKSFFDLFYCTRNLATTVVSPQVRGTKPGYRECYVVSEHFKDIKHVWDCAYVVGIDIPADIEFSYEQGVERLLDLARNVFRRQPTRLFVLGLFETGKQREFWLFDRSGVYRSGLNDDECDLQALLYAYGSMTELELGMNPFRWQDLNGPPYVCIKSNGSQTGHCEFDHNGECKLILDKKPLICPDDIVSEMPTCYRATDKFNNEFVVTFSRKEQSHHKFLRRIKEHNVCGIAELVAYKSVCTKTTLLTCAVISPFGRPIYDYHTVLEVLECMRDTIKAHRSLYIDAKILHRRVSISSLRIHNTGRDKRDASKGLLIGLDNARDMEIEPEKPYCLYGIKSFMAIDLSCNSDDPVLNTYRHDLESFFYVFLFIAVCGHNRPSHQSRLRPWDVGSKNWPEIAEKKTKDISSNDNFTTIIDEFRPEFKGLESLAYALRDVLFFPDGNEFFTGTNMDIEATEKLYGAMIGAFENAVIENRE
;
A
#
# COMPACT_ATOMS: atom_id res chain seq x y z
N MET A 1 22.33 -10.03 -6.26
CA MET A 1 22.09 -10.04 -7.72
C MET A 1 21.47 -11.36 -8.18
N GLU A 2 22.00 -12.52 -7.78
CA GLU A 2 21.28 -13.81 -7.92
C GLU A 2 19.86 -13.75 -7.30
N GLU A 3 19.72 -13.17 -6.10
CA GLU A 3 18.40 -12.92 -5.49
C GLU A 3 17.52 -11.95 -6.30
N THR A 4 18.12 -10.91 -6.91
CA THR A 4 17.39 -9.91 -7.71
C THR A 4 16.90 -10.47 -9.04
N LEU A 5 17.68 -11.37 -9.64
CA LEU A 5 17.33 -12.09 -10.88
C LEU A 5 16.40 -13.28 -10.60
N ALA A 6 16.46 -13.90 -9.42
CA ALA A 6 15.59 -15.01 -9.03
C ALA A 6 14.10 -14.63 -9.00
N ASP A 7 13.81 -13.36 -8.72
CA ASP A 7 12.44 -12.83 -8.70
C ASP A 7 11.94 -12.38 -10.10
N ILE A 8 12.77 -12.50 -11.15
CA ILE A 8 12.41 -12.16 -12.55
C ILE A 8 11.95 -13.40 -13.31
N ARG A 9 10.75 -13.33 -13.88
CA ARG A 9 10.09 -14.45 -14.57
C ARG A 9 10.48 -14.49 -16.06
N LEU A 10 11.16 -15.56 -16.47
CA LEU A 10 11.38 -15.87 -17.89
C LEU A 10 10.12 -16.51 -18.46
N VAL A 11 9.45 -15.83 -19.39
CA VAL A 11 8.15 -16.26 -19.95
C VAL A 11 8.16 -16.51 -21.46
N GLY A 12 9.28 -16.22 -22.12
CA GLY A 12 9.42 -16.37 -23.57
C GLY A 12 8.71 -15.28 -24.36
N LYS A 13 8.98 -15.21 -25.67
CA LYS A 13 8.43 -14.18 -26.58
C LYS A 13 6.91 -14.29 -26.79
N SER A 14 6.37 -15.51 -26.84
CA SER A 14 4.94 -15.77 -27.09
C SER A 14 4.01 -15.17 -26.04
N PHE A 15 4.46 -15.09 -24.79
CA PHE A 15 3.75 -14.37 -23.72
C PHE A 15 3.49 -12.93 -24.16
N PHE A 16 4.53 -12.22 -24.61
CA PHE A 16 4.40 -10.83 -25.04
C PHE A 16 3.43 -10.72 -26.22
N ASP A 17 3.54 -11.57 -27.23
CA ASP A 17 2.63 -11.54 -28.38
C ASP A 17 1.15 -11.70 -27.96
N LEU A 18 0.84 -12.57 -26.99
CA LEU A 18 -0.50 -12.75 -26.43
C LEU A 18 -1.02 -11.52 -25.65
N PHE A 19 -0.12 -10.80 -24.99
CA PHE A 19 -0.45 -9.60 -24.22
C PHE A 19 -0.58 -8.34 -25.07
N TYR A 20 0.23 -8.20 -26.13
CA TYR A 20 0.34 -6.96 -26.93
C TYR A 20 -0.39 -6.99 -28.28
N CYS A 21 -0.75 -8.16 -28.85
CA CYS A 21 -1.44 -8.24 -30.14
C CYS A 21 -2.97 -8.04 -30.07
N THR A 22 -3.47 -7.10 -29.26
CA THR A 22 -4.88 -6.70 -29.34
C THR A 22 -5.03 -5.49 -30.27
N ARG A 23 -5.45 -5.72 -31.51
CA ARG A 23 -5.91 -4.64 -32.38
C ARG A 23 -7.30 -4.21 -31.93
N ASN A 24 -7.43 -3.05 -31.30
CA ASN A 24 -8.46 -2.04 -31.61
C ASN A 24 -8.56 -0.97 -30.51
N LEU A 25 -8.71 0.27 -31.00
CA LEU A 25 -9.12 1.53 -30.36
C LEU A 25 -8.01 2.59 -30.35
N ALA A 26 -8.46 3.85 -30.43
CA ALA A 26 -7.73 5.10 -30.66
C ALA A 26 -6.19 5.06 -30.47
N THR A 27 -5.47 5.34 -31.56
CA THR A 27 -4.01 5.49 -31.57
C THR A 27 -3.59 6.69 -30.72
N THR A 28 -2.66 6.49 -29.79
CA THR A 28 -2.03 7.57 -29.04
C THR A 28 -0.90 8.17 -29.88
N VAL A 29 -0.76 9.50 -29.88
CA VAL A 29 0.33 10.16 -30.62
C VAL A 29 1.58 10.23 -29.73
N VAL A 30 2.62 9.47 -30.07
CA VAL A 30 3.89 9.41 -29.32
C VAL A 30 5.09 9.47 -30.28
N SER A 31 6.24 9.92 -29.77
CA SER A 31 7.49 10.06 -30.51
C SER A 31 8.60 9.21 -29.89
N PRO A 32 9.29 8.37 -30.69
CA PRO A 32 10.47 7.66 -30.21
C PRO A 32 11.66 8.62 -30.10
N GLN A 33 12.43 8.48 -29.02
CA GLN A 33 13.58 9.32 -28.70
C GLN A 33 14.75 8.45 -28.20
N VAL A 34 15.94 8.66 -28.75
CA VAL A 34 17.18 8.07 -28.23
C VAL A 34 17.91 9.17 -27.47
N ARG A 35 18.20 8.98 -26.17
CA ARG A 35 18.83 10.00 -25.34
C ARG A 35 20.01 9.41 -24.58
N GLY A 36 21.15 10.10 -24.64
CA GLY A 36 22.29 9.84 -23.76
C GLY A 36 23.17 8.68 -24.23
N THR A 37 24.25 9.02 -24.91
CA THR A 37 25.45 8.17 -24.98
C THR A 37 26.18 8.33 -23.64
N LYS A 38 26.08 7.32 -22.78
CA LYS A 38 27.00 7.19 -21.66
C LYS A 38 28.15 6.26 -22.08
N PRO A 39 29.32 6.32 -21.42
CA PRO A 39 30.36 5.32 -21.67
C PRO A 39 29.77 3.93 -21.39
N GLY A 40 29.57 3.13 -22.44
CA GLY A 40 29.16 1.73 -22.33
C GLY A 40 27.76 1.36 -22.84
N TYR A 41 26.82 2.30 -22.93
CA TYR A 41 25.44 1.99 -23.37
C TYR A 41 24.66 3.25 -23.81
N ARG A 42 23.57 3.05 -24.54
CA ARG A 42 22.61 4.08 -24.98
C ARG A 42 21.26 3.87 -24.30
N GLU A 43 20.59 4.93 -23.86
CA GLU A 43 19.22 4.85 -23.35
C GLU A 43 18.21 5.24 -24.45
N CYS A 44 17.18 4.42 -24.61
CA CYS A 44 16.13 4.59 -25.62
C CYS A 44 14.78 4.74 -24.92
N TYR A 45 13.91 5.59 -25.46
CA TYR A 45 12.59 5.84 -24.89
C TYR A 45 11.52 6.02 -25.97
N VAL A 46 10.30 5.64 -25.63
CA VAL A 46 9.09 6.10 -26.35
C VAL A 46 8.38 7.07 -25.43
N VAL A 47 8.17 8.31 -25.88
CA VAL A 47 7.60 9.41 -25.08
C VAL A 47 6.42 10.05 -25.80
N SER A 48 5.54 10.77 -25.09
CA SER A 48 4.49 11.57 -25.74
C SER A 48 5.09 12.62 -26.69
N GLU A 49 4.43 12.92 -27.82
CA GLU A 49 4.88 14.00 -28.72
C GLU A 49 4.92 15.37 -28.05
N HIS A 50 4.13 15.58 -27.00
CA HIS A 50 4.12 16.79 -26.19
C HIS A 50 5.35 16.94 -25.27
N PHE A 51 6.32 16.01 -25.35
CA PHE A 51 7.54 16.04 -24.52
C PHE A 51 8.37 17.31 -24.68
N LYS A 52 8.29 18.03 -25.82
CA LYS A 52 9.07 19.25 -26.05
C LYS A 52 8.88 20.32 -24.96
N ASP A 53 7.74 20.29 -24.26
CA ASP A 53 7.37 21.23 -23.20
C ASP A 53 7.54 20.68 -21.77
N ILE A 54 8.05 19.45 -21.61
CA ILE A 54 8.13 18.73 -20.32
C ILE A 54 9.56 18.72 -19.78
N LYS A 55 9.72 19.07 -18.50
CA LYS A 55 11.03 19.20 -17.84
C LYS A 55 11.79 17.87 -17.70
N HIS A 56 11.10 16.75 -17.53
CA HIS A 56 11.73 15.45 -17.27
C HIS A 56 11.13 14.33 -18.12
N VAL A 57 11.98 13.51 -18.76
CA VAL A 57 11.56 12.41 -19.64
C VAL A 57 10.65 11.39 -18.95
N TRP A 58 10.88 11.10 -17.66
CA TRP A 58 10.10 10.16 -16.86
C TRP A 58 8.64 10.57 -16.65
N ASP A 59 8.31 11.85 -16.78
CA ASP A 59 6.93 12.32 -16.63
C ASP A 59 6.05 11.86 -17.80
N CYS A 60 6.67 11.51 -18.94
CA CYS A 60 5.98 11.14 -20.18
C CYS A 60 6.56 9.91 -20.90
N ALA A 61 7.50 9.19 -20.28
CA ALA A 61 8.07 7.98 -20.84
C ALA A 61 7.06 6.83 -20.74
N TYR A 62 6.79 6.19 -21.88
CA TYR A 62 5.94 5.03 -22.00
C TYR A 62 6.75 3.72 -22.03
N VAL A 63 7.83 3.72 -22.80
CA VAL A 63 8.74 2.59 -22.96
C VAL A 63 10.15 3.08 -22.59
N VAL A 64 10.90 2.25 -21.89
CA VAL A 64 12.31 2.48 -21.58
C VAL A 64 13.15 1.40 -22.23
N GLY A 65 14.40 1.69 -22.54
CA GLY A 65 15.29 0.69 -23.09
C GLY A 65 16.74 1.05 -22.95
N ILE A 66 17.56 0.03 -23.05
CA ILE A 66 19.01 0.16 -23.15
C ILE A 66 19.51 -0.60 -24.36
N ASP A 67 20.54 -0.04 -24.97
CA ASP A 67 21.25 -0.63 -26.08
C ASP A 67 22.75 -0.63 -25.78
N ILE A 68 23.32 -1.83 -25.71
CA ILE A 68 24.71 -2.10 -25.38
C ILE A 68 25.46 -2.41 -26.69
N PRO A 69 26.37 -1.52 -27.13
CA PRO A 69 27.20 -1.77 -28.30
C PRO A 69 28.12 -2.99 -28.10
N ALA A 70 28.42 -3.70 -29.19
CA ALA A 70 29.16 -4.97 -29.15
C ALA A 70 30.61 -4.87 -28.63
N ASP A 71 31.23 -3.68 -28.63
CA ASP A 71 32.66 -3.49 -28.40
C ASP A 71 33.02 -2.93 -27.01
N ILE A 72 32.14 -3.11 -26.02
CA ILE A 72 32.31 -2.53 -24.67
C ILE A 72 32.22 -3.62 -23.59
N GLU A 73 33.12 -3.59 -22.60
CA GLU A 73 32.99 -4.31 -21.32
C GLU A 73 31.82 -3.76 -20.49
N PHE A 74 30.60 -3.90 -20.98
CA PHE A 74 29.38 -3.66 -20.21
C PHE A 74 28.61 -4.96 -20.12
N SER A 75 28.53 -5.51 -18.90
CA SER A 75 27.96 -6.84 -18.71
C SER A 75 26.43 -6.82 -18.87
N TYR A 76 25.87 -7.98 -19.19
CA TYR A 76 24.41 -8.15 -19.25
C TYR A 76 23.76 -7.72 -17.93
N GLU A 77 24.37 -8.08 -16.80
CA GLU A 77 23.91 -7.75 -15.46
C GLU A 77 23.89 -6.25 -15.20
N GLN A 78 24.94 -5.53 -15.57
CA GLN A 78 25.01 -4.07 -15.47
C GLN A 78 23.91 -3.41 -16.32
N GLY A 79 23.62 -3.99 -17.49
CA GLY A 79 22.47 -3.61 -18.32
C GLY A 79 21.15 -3.80 -17.59
N VAL A 80 20.92 -4.97 -17.01
CA VAL A 80 19.66 -5.28 -16.33
C VAL A 80 19.44 -4.36 -15.14
N GLU A 81 20.49 -4.12 -14.34
CA GLU A 81 20.45 -3.14 -13.24
C GLU A 81 20.06 -1.75 -13.74
N ARG A 82 20.64 -1.33 -14.87
CA ARG A 82 20.30 -0.04 -15.46
C ARG A 82 18.86 0.01 -15.94
N LEU A 83 18.37 -1.02 -16.63
CA LEU A 83 17.00 -1.07 -17.13
C LEU A 83 15.97 -1.04 -15.98
N LEU A 84 16.26 -1.74 -14.88
CA LEU A 84 15.46 -1.68 -13.65
C LEU A 84 15.41 -0.25 -13.08
N ASP A 85 16.53 0.48 -13.09
CA ASP A 85 16.56 1.87 -12.65
C ASP A 85 15.72 2.80 -13.53
N LEU A 86 15.72 2.59 -14.85
CA LEU A 86 14.86 3.35 -15.76
C LEU A 86 13.39 3.09 -15.43
N ALA A 87 12.99 1.83 -15.24
CA ALA A 87 11.63 1.47 -14.85
C ALA A 87 11.23 2.07 -13.49
N ARG A 88 12.11 2.02 -12.48
CA ARG A 88 11.89 2.67 -11.18
C ARG A 88 11.63 4.16 -11.32
N ASN A 89 12.40 4.84 -12.17
CA ASN A 89 12.24 6.28 -12.39
C ASN A 89 10.88 6.62 -13.02
N VAL A 90 10.41 5.81 -13.97
CA VAL A 90 9.06 5.94 -14.53
C VAL A 90 8.00 5.76 -13.44
N PHE A 91 8.05 4.69 -12.65
CA PHE A 91 7.08 4.46 -11.57
C PHE A 91 7.08 5.56 -10.50
N ARG A 92 8.24 6.15 -10.16
CA ARG A 92 8.34 7.28 -9.21
C ARG A 92 7.73 8.58 -9.73
N ARG A 93 7.71 8.78 -11.05
CA ARG A 93 7.18 10.00 -11.70
C ARG A 93 5.75 9.81 -12.18
N GLN A 94 5.34 8.57 -12.42
CA GLN A 94 3.99 8.17 -12.78
C GLN A 94 3.47 7.13 -11.75
N PRO A 95 3.09 7.56 -10.53
CA PRO A 95 2.78 6.62 -9.42
C PRO A 95 1.67 5.61 -9.73
N THR A 96 0.68 6.02 -10.52
CA THR A 96 -0.48 5.18 -10.88
C THR A 96 -0.25 4.29 -12.09
N ARG A 97 0.95 4.32 -12.69
CA ARG A 97 1.33 3.52 -13.86
C ARG A 97 1.08 2.04 -13.59
N LEU A 98 0.43 1.35 -14.53
CA LEU A 98 0.05 -0.05 -14.37
C LEU A 98 1.25 -0.97 -14.56
N PHE A 99 1.99 -0.73 -15.64
CA PHE A 99 3.22 -1.42 -16.00
C PHE A 99 4.10 -0.53 -16.90
N VAL A 100 5.36 -0.91 -17.05
CA VAL A 100 6.34 -0.26 -17.93
C VAL A 100 6.94 -1.32 -18.85
N LEU A 101 7.01 -0.99 -20.14
CA LEU A 101 7.65 -1.83 -21.14
C LEU A 101 9.13 -1.49 -21.23
N GLY A 102 9.94 -2.53 -21.34
CA GLY A 102 11.39 -2.44 -21.42
C GLY A 102 11.93 -3.10 -22.69
N LEU A 103 12.99 -2.50 -23.23
CA LEU A 103 13.79 -3.08 -24.31
C LEU A 103 15.24 -3.21 -23.87
N PHE A 104 15.82 -4.38 -24.13
CA PHE A 104 17.23 -4.64 -23.91
C PHE A 104 17.85 -5.08 -25.23
N GLU A 105 18.80 -4.31 -25.75
CA GLU A 105 19.55 -4.66 -26.96
C GLU A 105 21.02 -4.88 -26.63
N THR A 106 21.59 -5.94 -27.19
CA THR A 106 23.02 -6.27 -27.07
C THR A 106 23.51 -6.90 -28.36
N GLY A 107 24.36 -6.18 -29.10
CA GLY A 107 24.83 -6.63 -30.40
C GLY A 107 23.69 -6.87 -31.40
N LYS A 108 23.40 -8.14 -31.72
CA LYS A 108 22.30 -8.56 -32.63
C LYS A 108 21.10 -9.15 -31.89
N GLN A 109 21.16 -9.22 -30.56
CA GLN A 109 20.14 -9.86 -29.75
C GLN A 109 19.30 -8.84 -29.03
N ARG A 110 18.01 -9.16 -28.89
CA ARG A 110 17.03 -8.34 -28.18
C ARG A 110 16.28 -9.17 -27.15
N GLU A 111 15.95 -8.52 -26.04
CA GLU A 111 15.06 -9.04 -25.03
C GLU A 111 13.98 -8.01 -24.67
N PHE A 112 12.74 -8.47 -24.55
CA PHE A 112 11.59 -7.68 -24.15
C PHE A 112 11.33 -7.85 -22.67
N TRP A 113 10.97 -6.75 -22.02
CA TRP A 113 10.72 -6.69 -20.58
C TRP A 113 9.36 -6.08 -20.28
N LEU A 114 8.70 -6.60 -19.26
CA LEU A 114 7.48 -6.05 -18.69
C LEU A 114 7.70 -5.89 -17.18
N PHE A 115 7.75 -4.65 -16.73
CA PHE A 115 7.83 -4.30 -15.32
C PHE A 115 6.42 -4.02 -14.82
N ASP A 116 5.90 -4.90 -13.99
CA ASP A 116 4.55 -4.84 -13.47
C ASP A 116 4.59 -4.85 -11.94
N ARG A 117 3.60 -4.23 -11.27
CA ARG A 117 3.60 -4.21 -9.80
C ARG A 117 3.46 -5.61 -9.18
N SER A 118 3.02 -6.63 -9.93
CA SER A 118 2.95 -8.04 -9.48
C SER A 118 4.22 -8.85 -9.75
N GLY A 119 5.13 -8.35 -10.57
CA GLY A 119 6.30 -9.10 -10.99
C GLY A 119 7.02 -8.48 -12.18
N VAL A 120 8.25 -8.91 -12.39
CA VAL A 120 9.05 -8.52 -13.56
C VAL A 120 9.15 -9.71 -14.49
N TYR A 121 8.87 -9.50 -15.78
CA TYR A 121 8.81 -10.54 -16.80
C TYR A 121 9.77 -10.21 -17.94
N ARG A 122 10.42 -11.23 -18.50
CA ARG A 122 11.31 -11.07 -19.65
C ARG A 122 11.15 -12.19 -20.68
N SER A 123 11.44 -11.88 -21.95
CA SER A 123 11.29 -12.82 -23.06
C SER A 123 12.46 -13.80 -23.22
N GLY A 124 13.62 -13.55 -22.60
CA GLY A 124 14.88 -14.14 -23.02
C GLY A 124 15.49 -13.37 -24.19
N LEU A 125 16.82 -13.47 -24.35
CA LEU A 125 17.53 -12.97 -25.52
C LEU A 125 17.12 -13.77 -26.75
N ASN A 126 16.74 -13.07 -27.81
CA ASN A 126 16.40 -13.65 -29.09
C ASN A 126 17.12 -12.90 -30.20
N ASP A 127 17.49 -13.62 -31.27
CA ASP A 127 17.90 -12.99 -32.51
C ASP A 127 16.64 -12.39 -33.14
N ASP A 128 16.53 -11.06 -33.10
CA ASP A 128 15.39 -10.31 -33.63
C ASP A 128 15.86 -9.42 -34.78
N GLU A 129 15.49 -9.79 -36.00
CA GLU A 129 15.82 -9.03 -37.20
C GLU A 129 14.97 -7.77 -37.35
N CYS A 130 13.99 -7.55 -36.46
CA CYS A 130 13.16 -6.36 -36.50
C CYS A 130 13.99 -5.11 -36.15
N ASP A 131 14.03 -4.17 -37.09
CA ASP A 131 14.68 -2.88 -36.93
C ASP A 131 14.14 -2.12 -35.69
N LEU A 132 15.04 -1.57 -34.87
CA LEU A 132 14.69 -0.87 -33.63
C LEU A 132 13.74 0.30 -33.92
N GLN A 133 13.94 1.04 -35.01
CA GLN A 133 13.08 2.17 -35.33
C GLN A 133 11.67 1.71 -35.68
N ALA A 134 11.53 0.63 -36.46
CA ALA A 134 10.23 0.02 -36.77
C ALA A 134 9.50 -0.47 -35.50
N LEU A 135 10.21 -1.09 -34.57
CA LEU A 135 9.66 -1.53 -33.29
C LEU A 135 9.20 -0.34 -32.43
N LEU A 136 10.01 0.71 -32.36
CA LEU A 136 9.67 1.94 -31.64
C LEU A 136 8.41 2.62 -32.23
N TYR A 137 8.22 2.56 -33.55
CA TYR A 137 6.97 2.98 -34.21
C TYR A 137 5.77 2.08 -33.89
N ALA A 138 5.99 0.77 -33.70
CA ALA A 138 4.93 -0.14 -33.29
C ALA A 138 4.42 0.16 -31.87
N TYR A 139 5.33 0.39 -30.91
CA TYR A 139 4.95 0.98 -29.62
C TYR A 139 4.27 2.32 -29.78
N GLY A 140 4.69 3.08 -30.80
CA GLY A 140 4.10 4.36 -31.14
C GLY A 140 2.63 4.33 -31.55
N SER A 141 2.12 3.15 -31.92
CA SER A 141 0.76 2.96 -32.40
C SER A 141 -0.18 2.36 -31.35
N MET A 142 0.33 2.05 -30.15
CA MET A 142 -0.46 1.47 -29.06
C MET A 142 -1.36 2.52 -28.39
N THR A 143 -2.43 2.05 -27.74
CA THR A 143 -3.26 2.89 -26.87
C THR A 143 -2.50 3.23 -25.57
N GLU A 144 -2.94 4.29 -24.88
CA GLU A 144 -2.40 4.63 -23.55
C GLU A 144 -2.51 3.45 -22.57
N LEU A 145 -3.61 2.69 -22.61
CA LEU A 145 -3.83 1.52 -21.77
C LEU A 145 -2.85 0.37 -22.10
N GLU A 146 -2.61 0.10 -23.38
CA GLU A 146 -1.63 -0.91 -23.83
C GLU A 146 -0.19 -0.49 -23.52
N LEU A 147 0.06 0.81 -23.48
CA LEU A 147 1.31 1.35 -22.98
C LEU A 147 1.37 1.32 -21.46
N GLY A 148 0.31 0.96 -20.72
CA GLY A 148 0.33 0.81 -19.27
C GLY A 148 -0.11 2.04 -18.48
N MET A 149 -0.76 3.01 -19.12
CA MET A 149 -1.42 4.14 -18.44
C MET A 149 -2.66 3.70 -17.69
N ASN A 150 -2.94 4.41 -16.61
CA ASN A 150 -4.09 4.14 -15.76
C ASN A 150 -5.35 4.82 -16.34
N PRO A 151 -6.40 4.07 -16.72
CA PRO A 151 -7.59 4.63 -17.36
C PRO A 151 -8.48 5.45 -16.43
N PHE A 152 -8.21 5.44 -15.12
CA PHE A 152 -9.01 6.17 -14.14
C PHE A 152 -8.44 7.55 -13.80
N ARG A 153 -7.16 7.80 -14.09
CA ARG A 153 -6.48 9.06 -13.79
C ARG A 153 -6.37 9.89 -15.06
N TRP A 154 -6.98 11.06 -15.02
CA TRP A 154 -7.01 12.02 -16.12
C TRP A 154 -6.18 13.25 -15.78
N GLN A 155 -5.77 14.00 -16.80
CA GLN A 155 -5.11 15.27 -16.64
C GLN A 155 -5.35 16.14 -17.87
N ASP A 156 -5.96 17.30 -17.65
CA ASP A 156 -6.14 18.31 -18.71
C ASP A 156 -4.78 18.96 -19.03
N LEU A 157 -4.64 19.57 -20.22
CA LEU A 157 -3.40 20.27 -20.60
C LEU A 157 -3.09 21.37 -19.56
N ASN A 158 -1.94 21.26 -18.88
CA ASN A 158 -1.52 22.12 -17.77
C ASN A 158 -2.42 22.10 -16.52
N GLY A 159 -3.44 21.22 -16.47
CA GLY A 159 -4.34 21.06 -15.33
C GLY A 159 -3.78 20.11 -14.26
N PRO A 160 -4.34 20.16 -13.03
CA PRO A 160 -4.05 19.14 -12.02
C PRO A 160 -4.64 17.79 -12.43
N PRO A 161 -4.04 16.67 -11.99
CA PRO A 161 -4.62 15.36 -12.21
C PRO A 161 -5.95 15.21 -11.49
N TYR A 162 -6.86 14.42 -12.04
CA TYR A 162 -8.17 14.19 -11.44
C TYR A 162 -8.71 12.79 -11.75
N VAL A 163 -9.73 12.39 -11.01
CA VAL A 163 -10.57 11.23 -11.30
C VAL A 163 -12.03 11.68 -11.43
N CYS A 164 -12.80 10.98 -12.26
CA CYS A 164 -14.24 11.16 -12.30
C CYS A 164 -14.92 9.93 -11.71
N ILE A 165 -15.85 10.12 -10.79
CA ILE A 165 -16.72 9.06 -10.25
C ILE A 165 -18.15 9.26 -10.72
N LYS A 166 -18.87 8.15 -10.92
CA LYS A 166 -20.30 8.16 -11.24
C LYS A 166 -21.09 7.80 -9.98
N SER A 167 -22.27 8.39 -9.83
CA SER A 167 -23.19 8.04 -8.75
C SER A 167 -23.70 6.61 -8.96
N ASN A 168 -23.49 5.74 -7.97
CA ASN A 168 -23.96 4.35 -8.00
C ASN A 168 -25.32 4.18 -7.28
N GLY A 169 -26.14 5.24 -7.17
CA GLY A 169 -27.47 5.20 -6.54
C GLY A 169 -27.49 4.99 -5.02
N SER A 170 -26.38 4.55 -4.43
CA SER A 170 -26.18 4.39 -2.98
C SER A 170 -25.75 5.72 -2.38
N GLN A 171 -26.71 6.62 -2.17
CA GLN A 171 -26.44 7.97 -1.68
C GLN A 171 -25.75 7.92 -0.32
N THR A 172 -24.51 8.39 -0.30
CA THR A 172 -23.90 8.98 0.89
C THR A 172 -23.67 10.44 0.53
N GLY A 173 -24.16 11.36 1.36
CA GLY A 173 -24.11 12.82 1.10
C GLY A 173 -22.70 13.42 1.11
N HIS A 174 -21.68 12.63 0.80
CA HIS A 174 -20.27 13.00 0.86
C HIS A 174 -19.79 13.70 -0.41
N CYS A 175 -20.38 13.41 -1.57
CA CYS A 175 -20.01 14.04 -2.85
C CYS A 175 -21.23 14.66 -3.53
N GLU A 176 -21.06 15.86 -4.09
CA GLU A 176 -22.04 16.42 -5.03
C GLU A 176 -21.72 16.01 -6.47
N PHE A 177 -22.72 15.44 -7.13
CA PHE A 177 -22.66 15.05 -8.53
C PHE A 177 -23.22 16.16 -9.42
N ASP A 178 -22.67 16.31 -10.62
CA ASP A 178 -23.22 17.19 -11.64
C ASP A 178 -24.56 16.66 -12.20
N HIS A 179 -25.12 17.40 -13.15
CA HIS A 179 -26.37 17.05 -13.83
C HIS A 179 -26.31 15.71 -14.61
N ASN A 180 -25.09 15.20 -14.87
CA ASN A 180 -24.85 13.91 -15.51
C ASN A 180 -24.57 12.78 -14.49
N GLY A 181 -24.65 13.08 -13.19
CA GLY A 181 -24.35 12.12 -12.13
C GLY A 181 -22.85 11.85 -11.96
N GLU A 182 -21.98 12.75 -12.42
CA GLU A 182 -20.52 12.64 -12.29
C GLU A 182 -19.95 13.62 -11.25
N CYS A 183 -18.96 13.17 -10.48
CA CYS A 183 -18.20 14.03 -9.58
C CYS A 183 -16.71 13.97 -9.97
N LYS A 184 -16.14 15.15 -10.27
CA LYS A 184 -14.72 15.34 -10.58
C LYS A 184 -13.97 15.61 -9.27
N LEU A 185 -13.00 14.75 -8.95
CA LEU A 185 -12.14 14.88 -7.79
C LEU A 185 -10.72 15.21 -8.24
N ILE A 186 -10.24 16.39 -7.85
CA ILE A 186 -8.89 16.86 -8.16
C ILE A 186 -7.92 16.19 -7.21
N LEU A 187 -6.92 15.48 -7.74
CA LEU A 187 -5.88 14.83 -6.95
C LEU A 187 -4.76 15.81 -6.63
N ASP A 188 -4.21 15.69 -5.43
CA ASP A 188 -2.98 16.39 -5.07
C ASP A 188 -1.81 16.00 -5.99
N LYS A 189 -0.87 16.94 -6.14
CA LYS A 189 0.31 16.73 -7.00
C LYS A 189 1.16 15.53 -6.57
N LYS A 190 1.24 15.25 -5.27
CA LYS A 190 2.00 14.13 -4.71
C LYS A 190 1.03 13.14 -4.04
N PRO A 191 1.25 11.83 -4.23
CA PRO A 191 0.49 10.82 -3.49
C PRO A 191 0.82 10.87 -1.99
N LEU A 192 -0.14 10.47 -1.17
CA LEU A 192 0.04 10.21 0.27
C LEU A 192 0.82 8.91 0.48
N ILE A 193 0.53 7.90 -0.35
CA ILE A 193 1.14 6.58 -0.30
C ILE A 193 1.47 6.18 -1.74
N CYS A 194 2.70 5.73 -1.98
CA CYS A 194 3.15 5.22 -3.27
C CYS A 194 4.21 4.14 -3.06
N PRO A 195 4.20 3.04 -3.82
CA PRO A 195 5.28 2.05 -3.75
C PRO A 195 6.59 2.58 -4.30
N ASP A 196 7.66 2.39 -3.53
CA ASP A 196 9.05 2.68 -3.93
C ASP A 196 9.64 1.58 -4.81
N ASP A 197 9.29 0.32 -4.53
CA ASP A 197 9.72 -0.85 -5.29
C ASP A 197 8.88 -1.05 -6.56
N ILE A 198 9.50 -1.64 -7.59
CA ILE A 198 8.78 -2.02 -8.82
C ILE A 198 7.64 -2.97 -8.47
N VAL A 199 7.96 -4.08 -7.79
CA VAL A 199 6.98 -5.09 -7.38
C VAL A 199 6.47 -4.75 -5.99
N SER A 200 5.16 -4.54 -5.87
CA SER A 200 4.52 -4.22 -4.60
C SER A 200 3.01 -4.44 -4.65
N GLU A 201 2.46 -4.98 -3.55
CA GLU A 201 1.01 -5.01 -3.32
C GLU A 201 0.45 -3.72 -2.72
N MET A 202 1.33 -2.76 -2.37
CA MET A 202 0.91 -1.51 -1.74
C MET A 202 0.13 -0.66 -2.75
N PRO A 203 -1.02 -0.09 -2.36
CA PRO A 203 -1.77 0.79 -3.25
C PRO A 203 -1.07 2.14 -3.43
N THR A 204 -1.50 2.90 -4.43
CA THR A 204 -1.19 4.33 -4.53
C THR A 204 -2.38 5.14 -4.04
N CYS A 205 -2.20 5.98 -3.02
CA CYS A 205 -3.26 6.80 -2.45
C CYS A 205 -2.98 8.28 -2.66
N TYR A 206 -3.99 9.06 -3.04
CA TYR A 206 -3.95 10.51 -3.15
C TYR A 206 -4.96 11.12 -2.21
N ARG A 207 -4.64 12.29 -1.65
CA ARG A 207 -5.66 13.21 -1.19
C ARG A 207 -6.32 13.82 -2.43
N ALA A 208 -7.63 13.94 -2.39
CA ALA A 208 -8.39 14.57 -3.46
C ALA A 208 -9.42 15.53 -2.90
N THR A 209 -9.79 16.53 -3.68
CA THR A 209 -10.84 17.49 -3.33
C THR A 209 -11.88 17.61 -4.44
N ASP A 210 -13.14 17.76 -4.04
CA ASP A 210 -14.20 18.16 -4.97
C ASP A 210 -14.21 19.69 -5.20
N LYS A 211 -15.20 20.17 -5.94
CA LYS A 211 -15.39 21.61 -6.23
C LYS A 211 -15.73 22.46 -4.99
N PHE A 212 -16.08 21.85 -3.86
CA PHE A 212 -16.40 22.52 -2.59
C PHE A 212 -15.29 22.42 -1.56
N ASN A 213 -14.14 21.85 -1.94
CA ASN A 213 -13.03 21.53 -1.04
C ASN A 213 -13.36 20.48 0.02
N ASN A 214 -14.36 19.62 -0.21
CA ASN A 214 -14.50 18.41 0.59
C ASN A 214 -13.33 17.49 0.29
N GLU A 215 -12.76 16.87 1.32
CA GLU A 215 -11.55 16.07 1.20
C GLU A 215 -11.85 14.57 1.18
N PHE A 216 -11.15 13.86 0.29
CA PHE A 216 -11.28 12.42 0.08
C PHE A 216 -9.91 11.76 -0.01
N VAL A 217 -9.89 10.44 0.18
CA VAL A 217 -8.76 9.60 -0.22
C VAL A 217 -9.13 8.81 -1.48
N VAL A 218 -8.38 9.01 -2.56
CA VAL A 218 -8.50 8.23 -3.78
C VAL A 218 -7.40 7.17 -3.79
N THR A 219 -7.78 5.90 -3.82
CA THR A 219 -6.88 4.75 -3.75
C THR A 219 -6.92 3.96 -5.05
N PHE A 220 -5.74 3.78 -5.66
CA PHE A 220 -5.53 2.90 -6.80
C PHE A 220 -4.89 1.61 -6.31
N SER A 221 -5.57 0.48 -6.50
CA SER A 221 -5.14 -0.82 -6.02
C SER A 221 -5.40 -1.90 -7.06
N ARG A 222 -4.88 -3.10 -6.80
CA ARG A 222 -5.02 -4.28 -7.66
C ARG A 222 -5.97 -5.33 -7.10
N LYS A 223 -6.80 -4.93 -6.14
CA LYS A 223 -7.66 -5.83 -5.38
C LYS A 223 -9.10 -5.43 -5.61
N GLU A 224 -9.97 -6.43 -5.68
CA GLU A 224 -11.40 -6.20 -5.69
C GLU A 224 -11.81 -5.53 -4.37
N GLN A 225 -12.69 -4.54 -4.46
CA GLN A 225 -13.13 -3.80 -3.27
C GLN A 225 -14.31 -4.53 -2.63
N SER A 226 -14.05 -5.18 -1.51
CA SER A 226 -15.08 -5.90 -0.74
C SER A 226 -15.81 -5.01 0.26
N HIS A 227 -15.39 -3.74 0.43
CA HIS A 227 -15.92 -2.81 1.43
C HIS A 227 -17.45 -2.65 1.38
N HIS A 228 -18.05 -2.71 0.20
CA HIS A 228 -19.49 -2.46 0.01
C HIS A 228 -20.38 -3.45 0.78
N LYS A 229 -19.93 -4.69 1.03
CA LYS A 229 -20.72 -5.71 1.74
C LYS A 229 -20.98 -5.35 3.21
N PHE A 230 -20.15 -4.51 3.80
CA PHE A 230 -20.21 -4.15 5.23
C PHE A 230 -20.81 -2.78 5.52
N LEU A 231 -20.88 -1.89 4.51
CA LEU A 231 -21.34 -0.50 4.70
C LEU A 231 -22.73 -0.41 5.32
N ARG A 232 -23.63 -1.32 4.94
CA ARG A 232 -24.99 -1.35 5.48
C ARG A 232 -25.00 -1.59 6.99
N ARG A 233 -24.28 -2.60 7.47
CA ARG A 233 -24.20 -2.91 8.91
C ARG A 233 -23.46 -1.84 9.70
N ILE A 234 -22.38 -1.30 9.16
CA ILE A 234 -21.65 -0.18 9.78
C ILE A 234 -22.60 0.99 10.09
N LYS A 235 -23.51 1.30 9.16
CA LYS A 235 -24.52 2.35 9.34
C LYS A 235 -25.64 1.95 10.29
N GLU A 236 -26.22 0.76 10.13
CA GLU A 236 -27.29 0.25 10.99
C GLU A 236 -26.87 0.19 12.46
N HIS A 237 -25.60 -0.12 12.72
CA HIS A 237 -25.02 -0.20 14.06
C HIS A 237 -24.30 1.08 14.52
N ASN A 238 -24.37 2.18 13.75
CA ASN A 238 -23.75 3.47 14.06
C ASN A 238 -22.26 3.39 14.45
N VAL A 239 -21.49 2.53 13.76
CA VAL A 239 -20.06 2.37 14.03
C VAL A 239 -19.32 3.64 13.61
N CYS A 240 -18.77 4.34 14.59
CA CYS A 240 -18.01 5.58 14.37
C CYS A 240 -16.52 5.30 14.10
N GLY A 241 -15.83 6.25 13.46
CA GLY A 241 -14.38 6.18 13.27
C GLY A 241 -13.92 5.23 12.16
N ILE A 242 -14.82 4.77 11.29
CA ILE A 242 -14.51 4.00 10.08
C ILE A 242 -14.64 4.91 8.86
N ALA A 243 -13.66 4.90 7.96
CA ALA A 243 -13.80 5.59 6.68
C ALA A 243 -14.64 4.74 5.71
N GLU A 244 -15.60 5.38 5.05
CA GLU A 244 -16.56 4.75 4.15
C GLU A 244 -16.05 4.75 2.70
N LEU A 245 -16.30 3.66 1.99
CA LEU A 245 -16.15 3.62 0.54
C LEU A 245 -17.32 4.36 -0.10
N VAL A 246 -17.05 5.54 -0.65
CA VAL A 246 -18.05 6.41 -1.29
C VAL A 246 -18.36 5.92 -2.70
N ALA A 247 -17.32 5.60 -3.47
CA ALA A 247 -17.45 5.13 -4.84
C ALA A 247 -16.24 4.28 -5.23
N TYR A 248 -16.41 3.38 -6.20
CA TYR A 248 -15.29 2.70 -6.82
C TYR A 248 -15.55 2.43 -8.31
N LYS A 249 -14.47 2.27 -9.06
CA LYS A 249 -14.46 1.79 -10.45
C LYS A 249 -13.41 0.70 -10.58
N SER A 250 -13.74 -0.35 -11.31
CA SER A 250 -12.80 -1.45 -11.56
C SER A 250 -12.72 -1.74 -13.06
N VAL A 251 -11.51 -2.06 -13.52
CA VAL A 251 -11.23 -2.50 -14.88
C VAL A 251 -10.38 -3.76 -14.78
N CYS A 252 -10.85 -4.83 -15.41
CA CYS A 252 -10.09 -6.06 -15.54
C CYS A 252 -9.25 -6.00 -16.81
N THR A 253 -7.95 -6.22 -16.69
CA THR A 253 -7.05 -6.51 -17.80
C THR A 253 -6.78 -8.01 -17.85
N LYS A 254 -6.14 -8.51 -18.92
CA LYS A 254 -5.78 -9.94 -19.04
C LYS A 254 -4.95 -10.49 -17.87
N THR A 255 -4.22 -9.63 -17.15
CA THR A 255 -3.33 -10.01 -16.04
C THR A 255 -3.70 -9.42 -14.70
N THR A 256 -4.53 -8.38 -14.64
CA THR A 256 -4.69 -7.58 -13.43
C THR A 256 -6.06 -6.94 -13.36
N LEU A 257 -6.70 -7.09 -12.21
CA LEU A 257 -7.83 -6.24 -11.81
C LEU A 257 -7.27 -4.94 -11.26
N LEU A 258 -7.64 -3.80 -11.85
CA LEU A 258 -7.34 -2.48 -11.32
C LEU A 258 -8.60 -1.89 -10.71
N THR A 259 -8.48 -1.32 -9.52
CA THR A 259 -9.57 -0.62 -8.86
C THR A 259 -9.15 0.78 -8.43
N CYS A 260 -10.01 1.76 -8.70
CA CYS A 260 -9.98 3.12 -8.18
C CYS A 260 -11.10 3.27 -7.16
N ALA A 261 -10.76 3.45 -5.88
CA ALA A 261 -11.69 3.60 -4.77
C ALA A 261 -11.63 5.02 -4.19
N VAL A 262 -12.77 5.59 -3.82
CA VAL A 262 -12.89 6.89 -3.17
C VAL A 262 -13.43 6.69 -1.77
N ILE A 263 -12.69 7.20 -0.78
CA ILE A 263 -12.93 6.98 0.64
C ILE A 263 -13.12 8.33 1.35
N SER A 264 -14.11 8.40 2.25
CA SER A 264 -14.45 9.57 3.06
C SER A 264 -14.80 9.15 4.49
N PRO A 265 -14.52 9.95 5.54
CA PRO A 265 -13.80 11.22 5.49
C PRO A 265 -12.30 11.06 5.25
N PHE A 266 -11.66 12.14 4.80
CA PHE A 266 -10.20 12.19 4.70
C PHE A 266 -9.54 12.14 6.09
N GLY A 267 -8.46 11.39 6.17
CA GLY A 267 -7.49 11.48 7.24
C GLY A 267 -6.09 11.27 6.68
N ARG A 268 -5.11 11.92 7.30
CA ARG A 268 -3.69 11.74 6.95
C ARG A 268 -3.13 10.47 7.59
N PRO A 269 -2.15 9.79 6.98
CA PRO A 269 -1.55 8.61 7.58
C PRO A 269 -1.03 8.86 9.01
N ILE A 270 -1.15 7.88 9.90
CA ILE A 270 -0.75 8.06 11.31
C ILE A 270 0.72 8.44 11.45
N TYR A 271 1.60 7.98 10.56
CA TYR A 271 3.03 8.30 10.55
C TYR A 271 3.35 9.72 10.08
N ASP A 272 2.36 10.50 9.65
CA ASP A 272 2.52 11.91 9.26
C ASP A 272 2.16 12.88 10.41
N TYR A 273 2.10 12.39 11.67
CA TYR A 273 1.77 13.17 12.87
C TYR A 273 2.68 14.40 13.06
N HIS A 274 2.16 15.42 13.72
CA HIS A 274 2.92 16.61 14.12
C HIS A 274 3.24 16.60 15.62
N THR A 275 2.47 15.86 16.42
CA THR A 275 2.66 15.72 17.86
C THR A 275 2.37 14.29 18.31
N VAL A 276 3.01 13.86 19.39
CA VAL A 276 2.73 12.56 20.02
C VAL A 276 1.28 12.43 20.46
N LEU A 277 0.67 13.54 20.92
CA LEU A 277 -0.75 13.57 21.27
C LEU A 277 -1.65 13.13 20.12
N GLU A 278 -1.35 13.51 18.87
CA GLU A 278 -2.13 13.08 17.71
C GLU A 278 -2.02 11.57 17.47
N VAL A 279 -0.85 10.97 17.72
CA VAL A 279 -0.67 9.51 17.64
C VAL A 279 -1.52 8.82 18.71
N LEU A 280 -1.45 9.28 19.96
CA LEU A 280 -2.19 8.70 21.08
C LEU A 280 -3.70 8.81 20.88
N GLU A 281 -4.21 9.98 20.46
CA GLU A 281 -5.63 10.19 20.17
C GLU A 281 -6.10 9.35 18.98
N CYS A 282 -5.29 9.26 17.91
CA CYS A 282 -5.59 8.41 16.76
C CYS A 282 -5.64 6.93 17.13
N MET A 283 -4.66 6.42 17.89
CA MET A 283 -4.63 5.03 18.34
C MET A 283 -5.83 4.71 19.23
N ARG A 284 -6.12 5.55 20.23
CA ARG A 284 -7.30 5.39 21.11
C ARG A 284 -8.58 5.30 20.31
N ASP A 285 -8.82 6.25 19.42
CA ASP A 285 -10.09 6.37 18.70
C ASP A 285 -10.26 5.26 17.65
N THR A 286 -9.16 4.80 17.03
CA THR A 286 -9.21 3.66 16.10
C THR A 286 -9.42 2.32 16.81
N ILE A 287 -8.93 2.15 18.05
CA ILE A 287 -9.26 0.98 18.88
C ILE A 287 -10.74 1.02 19.29
N LYS A 288 -11.28 2.19 19.64
CA LYS A 288 -12.74 2.37 19.88
C LYS A 288 -13.56 2.01 18.64
N ALA A 289 -13.16 2.49 17.46
CA ALA A 289 -13.80 2.16 16.19
C ALA A 289 -13.74 0.66 15.89
N HIS A 290 -12.59 0.02 16.12
CA HIS A 290 -12.41 -1.42 15.97
C HIS A 290 -13.28 -2.23 16.94
N ARG A 291 -13.39 -1.81 18.21
CA ARG A 291 -14.30 -2.40 19.19
C ARG A 291 -15.73 -2.39 18.69
N SER A 292 -16.26 -1.25 18.26
CA SER A 292 -17.63 -1.17 17.74
C SER A 292 -17.82 -1.94 16.44
N LEU A 293 -16.81 -1.96 15.56
CA LEU A 293 -16.84 -2.77 14.35
C LEU A 293 -16.98 -4.27 14.67
N TYR A 294 -16.23 -4.76 15.67
CA TYR A 294 -16.25 -6.16 16.07
C TYR A 294 -17.48 -6.54 16.90
N ILE A 295 -17.79 -5.76 17.94
CA ILE A 295 -18.84 -6.09 18.92
C ILE A 295 -20.21 -5.77 18.34
N ASP A 296 -20.41 -4.57 17.79
CA ASP A 296 -21.72 -4.07 17.37
C ASP A 296 -22.05 -4.56 15.95
N ALA A 297 -21.13 -4.40 15.01
CA ALA A 297 -21.36 -4.74 13.60
C ALA A 297 -20.91 -6.15 13.18
N LYS A 298 -20.35 -6.94 14.11
CA LYS A 298 -19.89 -8.33 13.86
C LYS A 298 -18.93 -8.45 12.68
N ILE A 299 -18.00 -7.49 12.57
CA ILE A 299 -16.98 -7.45 11.52
C ILE A 299 -15.59 -7.44 12.15
N LEU A 300 -14.73 -8.37 11.73
CA LEU A 300 -13.33 -8.41 12.14
C LEU A 300 -12.44 -7.79 11.07
N HIS A 301 -11.53 -6.88 11.45
CA HIS A 301 -10.74 -6.09 10.49
C HIS A 301 -9.61 -6.90 9.81
N ARG A 302 -8.85 -7.70 10.58
CA ARG A 302 -7.78 -8.62 10.13
C ARG A 302 -6.54 -8.02 9.48
N ARG A 303 -6.50 -6.70 9.24
CA ARG A 303 -5.36 -6.01 8.61
C ARG A 303 -5.00 -4.68 9.29
N VAL A 304 -5.01 -4.66 10.62
CA VAL A 304 -4.52 -3.49 11.37
C VAL A 304 -3.02 -3.29 11.11
N SER A 305 -2.61 -2.08 10.74
CA SER A 305 -1.23 -1.71 10.46
C SER A 305 -1.04 -0.19 10.45
N ILE A 306 0.20 0.29 10.41
CA ILE A 306 0.50 1.73 10.22
C ILE A 306 -0.21 2.31 8.98
N SER A 307 -0.45 1.47 7.95
CA SER A 307 -1.14 1.89 6.72
C SER A 307 -2.66 1.99 6.84
N SER A 308 -3.29 1.38 7.84
CA SER A 308 -4.74 1.38 8.04
C SER A 308 -5.25 2.48 8.99
N LEU A 309 -4.37 3.07 9.79
CA LEU A 309 -4.72 4.14 10.72
C LEU A 309 -4.55 5.52 10.07
N ARG A 310 -5.49 6.42 10.34
CA ARG A 310 -5.52 7.79 9.82
C ARG A 310 -5.85 8.79 10.93
N ILE A 311 -5.10 9.87 10.99
CA ILE A 311 -5.40 11.03 11.83
C ILE A 311 -6.44 11.88 11.10
N HIS A 312 -7.60 12.06 11.72
CA HIS A 312 -8.66 12.88 11.18
C HIS A 312 -8.43 14.36 11.53
N ASN A 313 -8.55 15.23 10.54
CA ASN A 313 -8.35 16.67 10.71
C ASN A 313 -9.62 17.40 11.16
N THR A 314 -10.56 16.74 11.86
CA THR A 314 -11.67 17.44 12.51
C THR A 314 -11.08 18.58 13.34
N GLY A 315 -11.43 19.81 12.96
CA GLY A 315 -10.76 21.02 13.43
C GLY A 315 -10.53 20.99 14.94
N ARG A 316 -9.38 21.53 15.37
CA ARG A 316 -8.90 21.59 16.77
C ARG A 316 -9.98 22.02 17.79
N ASP A 317 -11.07 22.63 17.32
CA ASP A 317 -12.18 23.20 18.08
C ASP A 317 -13.30 22.23 18.49
N LYS A 318 -13.36 20.99 17.96
CA LYS A 318 -14.33 19.97 18.42
C LYS A 318 -13.67 18.93 19.32
N ARG A 319 -13.70 19.16 20.63
CA ARG A 319 -13.10 18.25 21.64
C ARG A 319 -13.67 16.82 21.60
N ASP A 320 -14.91 16.66 21.16
CA ASP A 320 -15.64 15.38 21.14
C ASP A 320 -15.62 14.67 19.78
N ALA A 321 -14.99 15.25 18.76
CA ALA A 321 -14.88 14.60 17.46
C ALA A 321 -13.79 13.51 17.49
N SER A 322 -14.09 12.34 16.92
CA SER A 322 -13.09 11.28 16.72
C SER A 322 -11.90 11.81 15.94
N LYS A 323 -10.70 11.62 16.46
CA LYS A 323 -9.43 12.05 15.86
C LYS A 323 -8.71 10.91 15.14
N GLY A 324 -9.17 9.67 15.34
CA GLY A 324 -8.74 8.49 14.60
C GLY A 324 -9.78 8.02 13.59
N LEU A 325 -9.31 7.57 12.43
CA LEU A 325 -10.09 6.86 11.42
C LEU A 325 -9.39 5.55 11.06
N LEU A 326 -10.15 4.48 10.99
CA LEU A 326 -9.70 3.17 10.53
C LEU A 326 -10.18 2.94 9.09
N ILE A 327 -9.26 2.51 8.24
CA ILE A 327 -9.52 2.16 6.83
C ILE A 327 -9.09 0.72 6.54
N GLY A 328 -9.54 0.16 5.40
CA GLY A 328 -8.97 -1.09 4.88
C GLY A 328 -9.73 -2.34 5.28
N LEU A 329 -11.06 -2.31 5.14
CA LEU A 329 -11.96 -3.45 5.32
C LEU A 329 -11.88 -4.49 4.18
N ASP A 330 -10.94 -4.36 3.25
CA ASP A 330 -10.81 -5.25 2.08
C ASP A 330 -10.63 -6.72 2.49
N ASN A 331 -9.93 -6.95 3.61
CA ASN A 331 -9.69 -8.28 4.18
C ASN A 331 -10.57 -8.57 5.40
N ALA A 332 -11.54 -7.70 5.68
CA ALA A 332 -12.40 -7.85 6.84
C ALA A 332 -13.31 -9.08 6.67
N ARG A 333 -13.55 -9.74 7.80
CA ARG A 333 -14.34 -10.96 7.88
C ARG A 333 -15.68 -10.66 8.52
N ASP A 334 -16.71 -11.25 7.92
CA ASP A 334 -18.02 -11.33 8.53
C ASP A 334 -18.02 -12.38 9.63
N MET A 335 -18.30 -12.00 10.87
CA MET A 335 -18.33 -12.92 12.00
C MET A 335 -19.65 -13.72 12.07
N GLU A 336 -20.66 -13.33 11.29
CA GLU A 336 -21.92 -14.07 11.16
C GLU A 336 -21.84 -15.19 10.11
N ILE A 337 -20.76 -15.21 9.31
CA ILE A 337 -20.52 -16.21 8.27
C ILE A 337 -19.44 -17.19 8.75
N GLU A 338 -19.76 -18.48 8.67
CA GLU A 338 -18.78 -19.53 8.97
C GLU A 338 -17.58 -19.43 8.02
N PRO A 339 -16.35 -19.57 8.54
CA PRO A 339 -15.16 -19.44 7.72
C PRO A 339 -14.97 -20.70 6.87
N GLU A 340 -14.78 -20.52 5.57
CA GLU A 340 -14.40 -21.61 4.68
C GLU A 340 -12.97 -22.10 5.01
N LYS A 341 -12.79 -23.43 5.02
CA LYS A 341 -11.47 -24.07 5.16
C LYS A 341 -10.87 -24.37 3.77
N PRO A 342 -9.54 -24.27 3.60
CA PRO A 342 -8.54 -23.90 4.60
C PRO A 342 -8.55 -22.40 4.91
N TYR A 343 -8.17 -22.02 6.13
CA TYR A 343 -8.11 -20.61 6.49
C TYR A 343 -6.94 -19.93 5.77
N CYS A 344 -7.19 -18.75 5.19
CA CYS A 344 -6.14 -17.95 4.60
C CYS A 344 -5.51 -17.01 5.65
N LEU A 345 -4.18 -16.91 5.63
CA LEU A 345 -3.40 -15.97 6.44
C LEU A 345 -3.52 -14.56 5.85
N TYR A 346 -4.03 -13.61 6.62
CA TYR A 346 -4.11 -12.19 6.23
C TYR A 346 -3.45 -11.32 7.28
N GLY A 347 -2.73 -10.29 6.84
CA GLY A 347 -2.08 -9.30 7.68
C GLY A 347 -0.80 -8.77 7.03
N ILE A 348 -0.24 -7.70 7.60
CA ILE A 348 1.07 -7.20 7.19
C ILE A 348 2.12 -7.80 8.13
N LYS A 349 3.17 -8.43 7.58
CA LYS A 349 4.21 -9.18 8.32
C LYS A 349 4.66 -8.52 9.62
N SER A 350 5.07 -7.25 9.53
CA SER A 350 5.60 -6.48 10.65
C SER A 350 4.59 -6.34 11.81
N PHE A 351 3.29 -6.35 11.51
CA PHE A 351 2.20 -6.13 12.47
C PHE A 351 1.38 -7.39 12.77
N MET A 352 1.65 -8.52 12.11
CA MET A 352 0.89 -9.74 12.33
C MET A 352 1.14 -10.29 13.75
N ALA A 353 0.08 -10.81 14.36
CA ALA A 353 0.11 -11.47 15.67
C ALA A 353 1.04 -12.70 15.68
N ILE A 354 1.62 -12.99 16.84
CA ILE A 354 2.55 -14.13 17.04
C ILE A 354 1.84 -15.45 16.72
N ASP A 355 0.64 -15.67 17.24
CA ASP A 355 -0.11 -16.93 17.07
C ASP A 355 -0.42 -17.23 15.60
N LEU A 356 -0.76 -16.20 14.82
CA LEU A 356 -0.98 -16.32 13.38
C LEU A 356 0.31 -16.62 12.61
N SER A 357 1.43 -16.07 13.06
CA SER A 357 2.73 -16.20 12.39
C SER A 357 3.42 -17.53 12.69
N CYS A 358 3.24 -18.07 13.91
CA CYS A 358 3.75 -19.40 14.29
C CYS A 358 3.12 -20.52 13.48
N ASN A 359 1.82 -20.39 13.19
CA ASN A 359 1.02 -21.44 12.58
C ASN A 359 0.79 -21.19 11.09
N SER A 360 1.80 -20.71 10.34
CA SER A 360 1.61 -20.39 8.91
C SER A 360 1.30 -21.61 8.04
N ASP A 361 1.72 -22.80 8.47
CA ASP A 361 1.50 -24.07 7.76
C ASP A 361 0.16 -24.73 8.14
N ASP A 362 -0.42 -24.38 9.29
CA ASP A 362 -1.77 -24.78 9.73
C ASP A 362 -2.51 -23.55 10.27
N PRO A 363 -3.03 -22.68 9.38
CA PRO A 363 -3.45 -21.33 9.76
C PRO A 363 -4.54 -21.34 10.81
N VAL A 364 -4.32 -20.64 11.93
CA VAL A 364 -5.34 -20.41 12.96
C VAL A 364 -6.30 -19.30 12.51
N LEU A 365 -7.55 -19.39 12.93
CA LEU A 365 -8.57 -18.40 12.60
C LEU A 365 -8.28 -17.06 13.29
N ASN A 366 -8.19 -15.96 12.53
CA ASN A 366 -7.99 -14.64 13.12
C ASN A 366 -9.13 -14.27 14.09
N THR A 367 -8.77 -13.64 15.21
CA THR A 367 -9.68 -13.16 16.26
C THR A 367 -9.49 -11.66 16.48
N TYR A 368 -10.34 -11.05 17.31
CA TYR A 368 -10.23 -9.64 17.70
C TYR A 368 -8.91 -9.32 18.41
N ARG A 369 -8.40 -10.25 19.23
CA ARG A 369 -7.14 -10.09 19.95
C ARG A 369 -5.97 -9.94 18.99
N HIS A 370 -5.98 -10.66 17.86
CA HIS A 370 -4.90 -10.52 16.87
C HIS A 370 -4.86 -9.12 16.24
N ASP A 371 -6.02 -8.48 16.04
CA ASP A 371 -6.07 -7.07 15.61
C ASP A 371 -5.57 -6.12 16.73
N LEU A 372 -5.89 -6.41 18.00
CA LEU A 372 -5.39 -5.65 19.16
C LEU A 372 -3.87 -5.78 19.35
N GLU A 373 -3.31 -6.97 19.17
CA GLU A 373 -1.86 -7.20 19.14
C GLU A 373 -1.20 -6.41 18.00
N SER A 374 -1.88 -6.32 16.84
CA SER A 374 -1.41 -5.50 15.72
C SER A 374 -1.38 -4.01 16.07
N PHE A 375 -2.36 -3.48 16.81
CA PHE A 375 -2.31 -2.10 17.35
C PHE A 375 -1.10 -1.87 18.26
N PHE A 376 -0.77 -2.83 19.12
CA PHE A 376 0.43 -2.74 19.96
C PHE A 376 1.72 -2.66 19.13
N TYR A 377 1.86 -3.48 18.09
CA TYR A 377 3.00 -3.38 17.19
C TYR A 377 3.05 -2.05 16.42
N VAL A 378 1.89 -1.51 16.01
CA VAL A 378 1.82 -0.19 15.38
C VAL A 378 2.36 0.89 16.32
N PHE A 379 1.96 0.87 17.60
CA PHE A 379 2.47 1.82 18.59
C PHE A 379 4.00 1.72 18.76
N LEU A 380 4.54 0.51 18.96
CA LEU A 380 6.00 0.32 19.11
C LEU A 380 6.77 0.80 17.88
N PHE A 381 6.29 0.47 16.68
CA PHE A 381 6.94 0.92 15.45
C PHE A 381 6.97 2.44 15.33
N ILE A 382 5.87 3.13 15.65
CA ILE A 382 5.83 4.59 15.58
C ILE A 382 6.76 5.19 16.64
N ALA A 383 6.73 4.67 17.88
CA ALA A 383 7.57 5.18 18.97
C ALA A 383 9.07 5.01 18.71
N VAL A 384 9.49 3.91 18.07
CA VAL A 384 10.90 3.63 17.73
C VAL A 384 11.31 4.33 16.42
N CYS A 385 10.47 4.27 15.38
CA CYS A 385 10.88 4.68 14.04
C CYS A 385 10.52 6.14 13.72
N GLY A 386 9.51 6.69 14.38
CA GLY A 386 8.93 7.99 14.09
C GLY A 386 8.29 8.03 12.71
N HIS A 387 8.73 8.97 11.88
CA HIS A 387 8.31 9.10 10.48
C HIS A 387 9.05 8.15 9.51
N ASN A 388 10.00 7.35 10.02
CA ASN A 388 10.90 6.54 9.19
C ASN A 388 10.60 5.04 9.32
N ARG A 389 11.33 4.22 8.57
CA ARG A 389 11.38 2.76 8.78
C ARG A 389 12.42 2.39 9.85
N PRO A 390 12.36 1.18 10.42
CA PRO A 390 13.40 0.70 11.35
C PRO A 390 14.78 0.76 10.71
N SER A 391 15.75 1.33 11.45
CA SER A 391 17.14 1.34 11.05
C SER A 391 17.69 -0.08 11.00
N HIS A 392 18.80 -0.31 10.29
CA HIS A 392 19.43 -1.63 10.24
C HIS A 392 19.90 -2.16 11.61
N GLN A 393 20.09 -1.27 12.58
CA GLN A 393 20.54 -1.60 13.93
C GLN A 393 19.38 -1.80 14.92
N SER A 394 18.16 -1.44 14.53
CA SER A 394 16.99 -1.53 15.40
C SER A 394 16.58 -2.97 15.66
N ARG A 395 16.13 -3.26 16.89
CA ARG A 395 15.51 -4.56 17.22
C ARG A 395 14.22 -4.83 16.46
N LEU A 396 13.55 -3.81 15.93
CA LEU A 396 12.37 -3.97 15.07
C LEU A 396 12.73 -4.33 13.63
N ARG A 397 14.01 -4.21 13.24
CA ARG A 397 14.46 -4.52 11.87
C ARG A 397 14.13 -5.95 11.44
N PRO A 398 14.37 -6.99 12.24
CA PRO A 398 14.01 -8.36 11.88
C PRO A 398 12.50 -8.58 11.77
N TRP A 399 11.67 -7.74 12.40
CA TRP A 399 10.22 -7.81 12.25
C TRP A 399 9.75 -7.21 10.91
N ASP A 400 10.51 -6.24 10.36
CA ASP A 400 10.18 -5.52 9.12
C ASP A 400 10.85 -6.10 7.87
N VAL A 401 12.13 -6.49 7.98
CA VAL A 401 12.95 -6.92 6.85
C VAL A 401 13.44 -8.34 7.09
N GLY A 402 12.88 -9.27 6.31
CA GLY A 402 13.73 -10.30 5.73
C GLY A 402 13.64 -11.71 6.27
N SER A 403 12.57 -12.14 6.96
CA SER A 403 12.21 -13.55 6.84
C SER A 403 11.12 -13.72 5.77
N LYS A 404 11.43 -14.52 4.75
CA LYS A 404 10.37 -15.16 3.94
C LYS A 404 9.57 -16.17 4.80
N ASN A 405 9.98 -16.37 6.06
CA ASN A 405 9.51 -17.39 6.98
C ASN A 405 8.73 -16.79 8.17
N TRP A 406 7.41 -16.96 8.17
CA TRP A 406 6.50 -16.46 9.23
C TRP A 406 6.88 -16.93 10.65
N PRO A 407 7.19 -18.23 10.86
CA PRO A 407 7.68 -18.75 12.14
C PRO A 407 8.87 -17.99 12.76
N GLU A 408 9.85 -17.57 11.95
CA GLU A 408 11.04 -16.87 12.46
C GLU A 408 10.70 -15.49 13.03
N ILE A 409 9.80 -14.74 12.36
CA ILE A 409 9.30 -13.46 12.88
C ILE A 409 8.57 -13.69 14.20
N ALA A 410 7.74 -14.74 14.26
CA ALA A 410 6.98 -15.10 15.45
C ALA A 410 7.88 -15.45 16.64
N GLU A 411 8.92 -16.25 16.41
CA GLU A 411 9.90 -16.60 17.43
C GLU A 411 10.65 -15.36 17.93
N LYS A 412 11.04 -14.48 17.01
CA LYS A 412 11.76 -13.25 17.37
C LYS A 412 10.88 -12.32 18.21
N LYS A 413 9.65 -12.05 17.76
CA LYS A 413 8.65 -11.30 18.54
C LYS A 413 8.41 -11.93 19.91
N THR A 414 8.26 -13.25 19.97
CA THR A 414 8.07 -13.98 21.24
C THR A 414 9.23 -13.72 22.21
N LYS A 415 10.48 -13.84 21.76
CA LYS A 415 11.66 -13.55 22.60
C LYS A 415 11.74 -12.10 23.04
N ASP A 416 11.38 -11.18 22.14
CA ASP A 416 11.44 -9.75 22.37
C ASP A 416 10.35 -9.27 23.34
N ILE A 417 9.14 -9.85 23.30
CA ILE A 417 8.02 -9.45 24.16
C ILE A 417 7.96 -10.25 25.48
N SER A 418 8.30 -11.54 25.49
CA SER A 418 8.19 -12.35 26.72
C SER A 418 9.20 -11.95 27.80
N SER A 419 10.41 -11.52 27.41
CA SER A 419 11.47 -11.14 28.35
C SER A 419 11.44 -9.65 28.69
N ASN A 420 11.50 -9.32 29.99
CA ASN A 420 11.61 -7.94 30.45
C ASN A 420 12.88 -7.25 29.91
N ASP A 421 14.02 -7.94 29.92
CA ASP A 421 15.28 -7.37 29.44
C ASP A 421 15.22 -7.06 27.95
N ASN A 422 14.70 -8.00 27.14
CA ASN A 422 14.57 -7.77 25.71
C ASN A 422 13.53 -6.68 25.40
N PHE A 423 12.41 -6.64 26.12
CA PHE A 423 11.41 -5.61 25.91
C PHE A 423 11.97 -4.23 26.28
N THR A 424 12.69 -4.12 27.39
CA THR A 424 13.36 -2.88 27.81
C THR A 424 14.28 -2.35 26.72
N THR A 425 15.04 -3.23 26.05
CA THR A 425 15.90 -2.79 24.93
C THR A 425 15.12 -2.23 23.72
N ILE A 426 13.86 -2.61 23.51
CA ILE A 426 13.00 -1.95 22.50
C ILE A 426 12.58 -0.57 22.98
N ILE A 427 12.21 -0.45 24.27
CA ILE A 427 11.82 0.81 24.89
C ILE A 427 12.97 1.83 24.88
N ASP A 428 14.20 1.37 25.07
CA ASP A 428 15.39 2.20 25.00
C ASP A 428 15.55 2.88 23.62
N GLU A 429 15.09 2.22 22.54
CA GLU A 429 15.09 2.74 21.16
C GLU A 429 14.01 3.80 20.89
N PHE A 430 13.12 4.10 21.84
CA PHE A 430 12.10 5.14 21.65
C PHE A 430 12.74 6.47 21.28
N ARG A 431 12.16 7.13 20.26
CA ARG A 431 12.58 8.47 19.83
C ARG A 431 12.43 9.45 20.98
N PRO A 432 13.23 10.54 21.01
CA PRO A 432 13.19 11.51 22.09
C PRO A 432 11.79 12.07 22.38
N GLU A 433 10.99 12.29 21.36
CA GLU A 433 9.61 12.78 21.49
C GLU A 433 8.64 11.77 22.12
N PHE A 434 8.94 10.46 22.11
CA PHE A 434 8.13 9.40 22.75
C PHE A 434 8.67 8.99 24.13
N LYS A 435 9.75 9.61 24.63
CA LYS A 435 10.21 9.38 26.00
C LYS A 435 9.14 9.87 26.98
N GLY A 436 8.83 9.06 27.99
CA GLY A 436 7.67 9.24 28.88
C GLY A 436 6.51 8.29 28.59
N LEU A 437 6.50 7.61 27.44
CA LEU A 437 5.47 6.62 27.08
C LEU A 437 5.88 5.17 27.36
N GLU A 438 6.94 4.96 28.15
CA GLU A 438 7.39 3.63 28.56
C GLU A 438 6.31 2.92 29.38
N SER A 439 5.67 3.64 30.30
CA SER A 439 4.56 3.12 31.12
C SER A 439 3.40 2.60 30.25
N LEU A 440 3.04 3.33 29.19
CA LEU A 440 2.04 2.90 28.22
C LEU A 440 2.47 1.61 27.51
N ALA A 441 3.73 1.51 27.08
CA ALA A 441 4.23 0.32 26.39
C ALA A 441 4.17 -0.93 27.28
N TYR A 442 4.60 -0.82 28.54
CA TYR A 442 4.48 -1.91 29.52
C TYR A 442 3.02 -2.24 29.82
N ALA A 443 2.16 -1.23 30.03
CA ALA A 443 0.73 -1.46 30.29
C ALA A 443 0.06 -2.23 29.15
N LEU A 444 0.32 -1.86 27.89
CA LEU A 444 -0.21 -2.58 26.73
C LEU A 444 0.34 -4.01 26.63
N ARG A 445 1.65 -4.18 26.90
CA ARG A 445 2.29 -5.50 26.93
C ARG A 445 1.66 -6.42 27.97
N ASP A 446 1.46 -5.91 29.19
CA ASP A 446 0.92 -6.69 30.29
C ASP A 446 -0.54 -7.08 30.03
N VAL A 447 -1.34 -6.12 29.56
CA VAL A 447 -2.74 -6.33 29.20
C VAL A 447 -2.90 -7.38 28.09
N LEU A 448 -2.03 -7.37 27.08
CA LEU A 448 -2.09 -8.34 25.99
C LEU A 448 -1.50 -9.67 26.40
N PHE A 449 -0.23 -9.71 26.81
CA PHE A 449 0.56 -10.94 26.88
C PHE A 449 0.64 -11.57 28.27
N PHE A 450 0.22 -10.87 29.32
CA PHE A 450 0.26 -11.35 30.70
C PHE A 450 -1.08 -11.11 31.42
N PRO A 451 -2.23 -11.59 30.88
CA PRO A 451 -3.56 -11.29 31.44
C PRO A 451 -3.74 -11.77 32.89
N ASP A 452 -3.04 -12.84 33.28
CA ASP A 452 -3.02 -13.39 34.64
C ASP A 452 -1.72 -13.05 35.41
N GLY A 453 -0.88 -12.18 34.85
CA GLY A 453 0.35 -11.66 35.46
C GLY A 453 1.56 -12.60 35.50
N ASN A 454 1.40 -13.87 35.13
CA ASN A 454 2.44 -14.89 35.37
C ASN A 454 2.95 -15.62 34.12
N GLU A 455 2.07 -15.92 33.16
CA GLU A 455 2.44 -16.70 31.97
C GLU A 455 2.27 -15.89 30.68
N PHE A 456 3.21 -16.09 29.76
CA PHE A 456 3.15 -15.48 28.44
C PHE A 456 2.05 -16.14 27.60
N PHE A 457 1.08 -15.34 27.18
CA PHE A 457 -0.12 -15.81 26.50
C PHE A 457 -0.24 -15.16 25.11
N THR A 458 -0.50 -15.97 24.08
CA THR A 458 -0.76 -15.52 22.71
C THR A 458 -2.13 -15.92 22.17
N GLY A 459 -2.82 -16.85 22.84
CA GLY A 459 -4.14 -17.34 22.43
C GLY A 459 -5.25 -16.31 22.65
N THR A 460 -6.50 -16.67 22.36
CA THR A 460 -7.65 -15.74 22.51
C THR A 460 -8.71 -16.29 23.45
N ASN A 461 -9.19 -15.47 24.39
CA ASN A 461 -10.42 -15.75 25.12
C ASN A 461 -11.61 -15.16 24.34
N MET A 462 -12.55 -16.01 23.93
CA MET A 462 -13.72 -15.62 23.11
C MET A 462 -14.94 -15.21 23.95
N ASP A 463 -14.85 -15.25 25.28
CA ASP A 463 -15.89 -14.77 26.17
C ASP A 463 -16.13 -13.26 25.98
N ILE A 464 -17.38 -12.83 26.06
CA ILE A 464 -17.78 -11.44 25.81
C ILE A 464 -17.24 -10.52 26.90
N GLU A 465 -17.29 -10.94 28.17
CA GLU A 465 -16.79 -10.13 29.29
C GLU A 465 -15.27 -10.00 29.21
N ALA A 466 -14.57 -11.09 28.89
CA ALA A 466 -13.12 -11.06 28.64
C ALA A 466 -12.75 -10.15 27.45
N THR A 467 -13.52 -10.21 26.36
CA THR A 467 -13.36 -9.36 25.18
C THR A 467 -13.49 -7.88 25.55
N GLU A 468 -14.58 -7.53 26.23
CA GLU A 468 -14.87 -6.16 26.67
C GLU A 468 -13.82 -5.64 27.64
N LYS A 469 -13.37 -6.47 28.59
CA LYS A 469 -12.30 -6.15 29.52
C LYS A 469 -10.99 -5.84 28.79
N LEU A 470 -10.62 -6.64 27.79
CA LEU A 470 -9.39 -6.42 27.02
C LEU A 470 -9.44 -5.10 26.23
N TYR A 471 -10.55 -4.82 25.54
CA TYR A 471 -10.74 -3.53 24.87
C TYR A 471 -10.70 -2.36 25.85
N GLY A 472 -11.42 -2.47 26.97
CA GLY A 472 -11.48 -1.44 28.01
C GLY A 472 -10.10 -1.12 28.59
N ALA A 473 -9.30 -2.15 28.87
CA ALA A 473 -7.94 -1.99 29.38
C ALA A 473 -7.02 -1.29 28.37
N MET A 474 -7.04 -1.68 27.09
CA MET A 474 -6.22 -1.02 26.06
C MET A 474 -6.65 0.42 25.80
N ILE A 475 -7.96 0.67 25.68
CA ILE A 475 -8.50 2.02 25.50
C ILE A 475 -8.13 2.90 26.71
N GLY A 476 -8.30 2.39 27.93
CA GLY A 476 -7.96 3.09 29.16
C GLY A 476 -6.48 3.44 29.27
N ALA A 477 -5.59 2.54 28.84
CA ALA A 477 -4.15 2.81 28.80
C ALA A 477 -3.83 4.01 27.89
N PHE A 478 -4.39 4.05 26.68
CA PHE A 478 -4.23 5.19 25.78
C PHE A 478 -4.93 6.46 26.31
N GLU A 479 -6.08 6.34 26.97
CA GLU A 479 -6.76 7.50 27.59
C GLU A 479 -5.91 8.16 28.66
N ASN A 480 -5.29 7.38 29.55
CA ASN A 480 -4.37 7.89 30.56
C ASN A 480 -3.18 8.60 29.91
N ALA A 481 -2.54 7.97 28.92
CA ALA A 481 -1.43 8.59 28.20
C ALA A 481 -1.85 9.89 27.48
N VAL A 482 -3.06 9.96 26.92
CA VAL A 482 -3.60 11.20 26.32
C VAL A 482 -3.77 12.30 27.37
N ILE A 483 -4.23 11.96 28.58
CA ILE A 483 -4.40 12.94 29.67
C ILE A 483 -3.03 13.49 30.08
N GLU A 484 -2.06 12.61 30.31
CA GLU A 484 -0.70 12.99 30.71
C GLU A 484 0.05 13.84 29.66
N ASN A 485 -0.30 13.72 28.38
CA ASN A 485 0.33 14.45 27.27
C ASN A 485 -0.48 15.67 26.79
N ARG A 486 -1.57 16.04 27.47
CA ARG A 486 -2.32 17.28 27.24
C ARG A 486 -1.88 18.42 28.14
N GLU A 487 -1.30 18.08 29.29
CA GLU A 487 -0.70 19.00 30.26
C GLU A 487 0.75 19.32 29.86
#